data_AF-A0A813JCN1-F1
#
_entry.id   AF-A0A813JCN1-F1
#
_cell.length_a   1.000
_cell.length_b   1.000
_cell.length_c   1.000
_cell.angle_alpha   90.00
_cell.angle_beta   90.00
_cell.angle_gamma   90.00
#
_symmetry.space_group_name_H-M   'P 1'
#
loop_
_entity.id
_entity.type
_entity.pdbx_description
1 polymer ?
#
loop_
_entity_poly.entity_id
_entity_poly.type
_entity_poly.pdbx_seq_one_letter_code
_entity_poly.pdbx_strand_id
1 'polypeptide(L)'
;APHGSGKTTFLQQCATAFRAKGLRVGGVLAPSGGENGRRQLVLLQSSPQEPLALQLNDGRPGDGGGSGSPSEPTGETVPEGAIQVGNFIFDESVFAKARAELRGLAGDERGSGPAPCDWVLVDEIGPLELNRGQGLEPAVGELLRAGARGELGPPQSRFLIIVRPSLRDTVVQTYGLDGTGCAAADDDGEGCLVADTIDGNR
;
A
#
# COMPACT_ATOMS: atom_id res chain seq x y z
N ALA A 1 -7.20 -13.35 -4.98
CA ALA A 1 -7.80 -12.17 -5.61
C ALA A 1 -7.23 -11.97 -7.01
N PRO A 2 -8.00 -12.28 -8.05
CA PRO A 2 -7.61 -12.06 -9.43
C PRO A 2 -7.47 -10.57 -9.70
N HIS A 3 -6.73 -10.27 -10.77
CA HIS A 3 -6.74 -8.96 -11.40
C HIS A 3 -8.20 -8.56 -11.71
N GLY A 4 -8.60 -7.35 -11.31
CA GLY A 4 -9.94 -6.83 -11.59
C GLY A 4 -10.99 -6.95 -10.47
N SER A 5 -10.64 -7.48 -9.30
CA SER A 5 -11.51 -7.54 -8.09
C SER A 5 -11.94 -6.17 -7.51
N GLY A 6 -11.68 -5.06 -8.19
CA GLY A 6 -12.20 -3.74 -7.82
C GLY A 6 -11.56 -3.06 -6.60
N LYS A 7 -10.60 -3.68 -5.90
CA LYS A 7 -10.00 -3.14 -4.67
C LYS A 7 -9.38 -1.76 -4.83
N THR A 8 -8.51 -1.58 -5.82
CA THR A 8 -7.91 -0.27 -6.07
C THR A 8 -8.95 0.75 -6.53
N THR A 9 -9.94 0.31 -7.32
CA THR A 9 -11.06 1.17 -7.74
C THR A 9 -11.87 1.64 -6.53
N PHE A 10 -12.11 0.76 -5.55
CA PHE A 10 -12.75 1.11 -4.29
C PHE A 10 -11.93 2.14 -3.52
N LEU A 11 -10.60 1.97 -3.40
CA LEU A 11 -9.74 2.98 -2.76
C LEU A 11 -9.80 4.35 -3.48
N GLN A 12 -9.78 4.36 -4.81
CA GLN A 12 -9.89 5.59 -5.60
C GLN A 12 -11.23 6.28 -5.37
N GLN A 13 -12.32 5.51 -5.30
CA GLN A 13 -13.66 6.03 -4.96
C GLN A 13 -13.70 6.59 -3.54
N CYS A 14 -13.12 5.90 -2.55
CA CYS A 14 -12.98 6.39 -1.19
C CYS A 14 -12.19 7.71 -1.14
N ALA A 15 -11.03 7.78 -1.79
CA ALA A 15 -10.21 8.99 -1.85
C ALA A 15 -11.00 10.18 -2.43
N THR A 16 -11.73 9.94 -3.52
CA THR A 16 -12.58 10.94 -4.17
C THR A 16 -13.71 11.39 -3.25
N ALA A 17 -14.43 10.44 -2.63
CA ALA A 17 -15.55 10.73 -1.75
C ALA A 17 -15.13 11.47 -0.46
N PHE A 18 -13.98 11.12 0.11
CA PHE A 18 -13.44 11.82 1.29
C PHE A 18 -13.02 13.26 0.93
N ARG A 19 -12.33 13.46 -0.19
CA ARG A 19 -11.96 14.81 -0.67
C ARG A 19 -13.19 15.67 -0.99
N ALA A 20 -14.23 15.09 -1.59
CA ALA A 20 -15.49 15.79 -1.84
C ALA A 20 -16.19 16.27 -0.56
N LYS A 21 -15.88 15.66 0.59
CA LYS A 21 -16.34 16.08 1.92
C LYS A 21 -15.38 17.06 2.61
N GLY A 22 -14.34 17.53 1.93
CA GLY A 22 -13.31 18.41 2.49
C GLY A 22 -12.31 17.70 3.40
N LEU A 23 -12.26 16.36 3.40
CA LEU A 23 -11.29 15.60 4.18
C LEU A 23 -9.96 15.49 3.41
N ARG A 24 -8.86 15.58 4.16
CA ARG A 24 -7.49 15.37 3.68
C ARG A 24 -7.21 13.89 3.58
N VAL A 25 -6.73 13.48 2.41
CA VAL A 25 -6.45 12.07 2.10
C VAL A 25 -5.01 11.94 1.62
N GLY A 26 -4.22 11.14 2.33
CA GLY A 26 -2.86 10.77 1.97
C GLY A 26 -2.70 9.27 1.73
N GLY A 27 -1.48 8.87 1.37
CA GLY A 27 -1.11 7.47 1.18
C GLY A 27 -0.84 7.11 -0.29
N VAL A 28 -0.83 5.81 -0.58
CA VAL A 28 -0.31 5.28 -1.85
C VAL A 28 -1.33 4.31 -2.44
N LEU A 29 -1.67 4.49 -3.71
CA LEU A 29 -2.53 3.59 -4.47
C LEU A 29 -1.75 2.85 -5.55
N ALA A 30 -2.17 1.64 -5.90
CA ALA A 30 -1.53 0.82 -6.94
C ALA A 30 -2.52 0.51 -8.09
N PRO A 31 -2.96 1.52 -8.87
CA PRO A 31 -3.98 1.33 -9.90
C PRO A 31 -3.59 0.24 -10.90
N SER A 32 -4.58 -0.61 -11.20
CA SER A 32 -4.48 -1.51 -12.34
C SER A 32 -4.59 -0.71 -13.64
N GLY A 33 -3.90 -1.15 -14.68
CA GLY A 33 -4.01 -0.55 -16.02
C GLY A 33 -2.96 0.50 -16.35
N GLY A 34 -1.75 0.39 -15.78
CA GLY A 34 -0.61 1.08 -16.34
C GLY A 34 -0.34 0.67 -17.79
N GLU A 35 0.53 1.41 -18.47
CA GLU A 35 0.89 1.14 -19.86
C GLU A 35 1.31 -0.34 -20.02
N ASN A 36 0.67 -1.05 -20.96
CA ASN A 36 0.86 -2.47 -21.21
C ASN A 36 0.53 -3.41 -20.03
N GLY A 37 -0.32 -2.98 -19.09
CA GLY A 37 -0.71 -3.77 -17.91
C GLY A 37 0.34 -3.80 -16.79
N ARG A 38 1.39 -2.97 -16.91
CA ARG A 38 2.43 -2.84 -15.88
C ARG A 38 1.89 -2.15 -14.63
N ARG A 39 2.39 -2.56 -13.46
CA ARG A 39 2.01 -1.94 -12.19
C ARG A 39 2.53 -0.50 -12.10
N GLN A 40 1.71 0.36 -11.50
CA GLN A 40 2.02 1.76 -11.24
C GLN A 40 1.68 2.09 -9.78
N LEU A 41 2.26 3.17 -9.26
CA LEU A 41 1.85 3.77 -7.98
C LEU A 41 1.33 5.19 -8.21
N VAL A 42 0.31 5.59 -7.47
CA VAL A 42 -0.16 6.96 -7.38
C VAL A 42 0.01 7.44 -5.95
N LEU A 43 0.66 8.59 -5.82
CA LEU A 43 0.95 9.25 -4.56
C LEU A 43 -0.16 10.28 -4.27
N LEU A 44 -0.88 10.11 -3.17
CA LEU A 44 -2.10 10.88 -2.84
C LEU A 44 -1.83 12.26 -2.24
N GLN A 45 -0.60 12.58 -1.81
CA GLN A 45 -0.22 13.94 -1.39
C GLN A 45 0.44 14.76 -2.50
N SER A 46 0.90 14.11 -3.56
CA SER A 46 1.50 14.78 -4.70
C SER A 46 0.46 15.58 -5.50
N SER A 47 0.85 16.73 -6.04
CA SER A 47 0.03 17.55 -6.94
C SER A 47 0.89 18.03 -8.11
N PRO A 48 0.61 17.61 -9.36
CA PRO A 48 -0.46 16.69 -9.76
C PRO A 48 -0.27 15.24 -9.26
N GLN A 49 -1.36 14.47 -9.18
CA GLN A 49 -1.36 13.04 -8.83
C GLN A 49 -1.09 12.20 -10.07
N GLU A 50 0.17 12.16 -10.49
CA GLU A 50 0.58 11.41 -11.68
C GLU A 50 0.96 9.96 -11.33
N PRO A 51 0.55 8.97 -12.13
CA PRO A 51 1.01 7.59 -11.97
C PRO A 51 2.51 7.46 -12.22
N LEU A 52 3.20 6.80 -11.29
CA LEU A 52 4.60 6.42 -11.38
C LEU A 52 4.72 4.99 -11.88
N ALA A 53 5.47 4.78 -12.96
CA ALA A 53 5.75 3.44 -13.48
C ALA A 53 6.59 2.64 -12.48
N LEU A 54 5.95 1.68 -11.79
CA LEU A 54 6.60 0.89 -10.75
C LEU A 54 7.28 -0.35 -11.33
N GLN A 55 6.61 -1.03 -12.26
CA GLN A 55 7.12 -2.28 -12.84
C GLN A 55 7.95 -2.02 -14.10
N LEU A 56 9.19 -2.52 -14.11
CA LEU A 56 10.18 -2.30 -15.16
C LEU A 56 10.08 -3.32 -16.30
N ASN A 57 9.74 -4.57 -15.99
CA ASN A 57 9.66 -5.64 -16.98
C ASN A 57 8.22 -5.97 -17.37
N ASP A 58 8.04 -6.74 -18.45
CA ASP A 58 6.72 -7.22 -18.91
C ASP A 58 6.19 -8.40 -18.08
N GLY A 59 6.76 -8.62 -16.89
CA GLY A 59 6.47 -9.74 -16.00
C GLY A 59 4.99 -10.11 -16.06
N ARG A 60 4.70 -11.22 -16.76
CA ARG A 60 3.33 -11.71 -16.86
C ARG A 60 2.90 -12.02 -15.44
N PRO A 61 1.67 -11.66 -15.05
CA PRO A 61 1.19 -12.08 -13.76
C PRO A 61 1.25 -13.59 -13.67
N GLY A 62 2.22 -14.09 -12.89
CA GLY A 62 2.03 -15.36 -12.21
C GLY A 62 0.75 -15.22 -11.37
N ASP A 63 0.14 -16.35 -11.05
CA ASP A 63 -1.04 -16.57 -10.24
C ASP A 63 -1.08 -15.86 -8.87
N GLY A 64 -0.09 -15.02 -8.55
CA GLY A 64 -0.08 -14.15 -7.38
C GLY A 64 0.14 -14.92 -6.08
N GLY A 65 0.12 -16.25 -6.12
CA GLY A 65 0.73 -17.09 -5.12
C GLY A 65 2.23 -16.98 -5.32
N GLY A 66 2.96 -16.42 -4.36
CA GLY A 66 4.42 -16.50 -4.30
C GLY A 66 4.97 -17.94 -4.17
N SER A 67 4.19 -18.94 -4.55
CA SER A 67 4.47 -20.38 -4.58
C SER A 67 4.84 -20.89 -5.97
N GLY A 68 4.77 -20.06 -7.02
CA GLY A 68 5.32 -20.43 -8.32
C GLY A 68 6.78 -20.82 -8.15
N SER A 69 7.10 -22.10 -8.42
CA SER A 69 8.48 -22.56 -8.51
C SER A 69 9.28 -21.52 -9.31
N PRO A 70 10.50 -21.15 -8.88
CA PRO A 70 11.30 -20.18 -9.60
C PRO A 70 11.36 -20.65 -11.05
N SER A 71 10.59 -19.97 -11.90
CA SER A 71 10.74 -20.13 -13.35
C SER A 71 12.19 -19.77 -13.58
N GLU A 72 12.95 -20.63 -14.27
CA GLU A 72 14.36 -20.38 -14.49
C GLU A 72 14.55 -18.91 -14.86
N PRO A 73 15.51 -18.21 -14.21
CA PRO A 73 15.69 -16.80 -14.46
C PRO A 73 15.80 -16.62 -15.96
N THR A 74 14.76 -16.03 -16.56
CA THR A 74 14.87 -15.42 -17.87
C THR A 74 16.10 -14.53 -17.71
N GLY A 75 17.18 -14.79 -18.44
CA GLY A 75 18.51 -14.20 -18.21
C GLY A 75 18.60 -12.67 -18.32
N GLU A 76 17.47 -11.97 -18.18
CA GLU A 76 17.36 -10.58 -17.80
C GLU A 76 18.10 -10.32 -16.48
N THR A 77 19.22 -9.63 -16.62
CA THR A 77 19.93 -9.04 -15.49
C THR A 77 19.02 -8.01 -14.82
N VAL A 78 18.77 -8.18 -13.52
CA VAL A 78 18.06 -7.18 -12.71
C VAL A 78 18.81 -5.85 -12.82
N PRO A 79 18.18 -4.78 -13.32
CA PRO A 79 18.83 -3.48 -13.44
C PRO A 79 19.35 -2.99 -12.08
N GLU A 80 20.43 -2.21 -12.10
CA GLU A 80 20.90 -1.53 -10.89
C GLU A 80 19.80 -0.61 -10.34
N GLY A 81 19.53 -0.68 -9.04
CA GLY A 81 18.44 0.06 -8.41
C GLY A 81 17.05 -0.55 -8.64
N ALA A 82 16.95 -1.81 -9.11
CA ALA A 82 15.69 -2.53 -9.19
C ALA A 82 15.55 -3.60 -8.10
N ILE A 83 14.30 -3.90 -7.71
CA ILE A 83 13.95 -4.99 -6.80
C ILE A 83 13.25 -6.10 -7.58
N GLN A 84 13.73 -7.33 -7.45
CA GLN A 84 13.10 -8.51 -8.06
C GLN A 84 12.26 -9.32 -7.06
N VAL A 85 11.01 -9.60 -7.43
CA VAL A 85 10.07 -10.44 -6.68
C VAL A 85 9.43 -11.46 -7.61
N GLY A 86 9.89 -12.70 -7.54
CA GLY A 86 9.50 -13.72 -8.52
C GLY A 86 9.82 -13.23 -9.93
N ASN A 87 8.80 -13.15 -10.79
CA ASN A 87 8.94 -12.72 -12.18
C ASN A 87 8.84 -11.20 -12.37
N PHE A 88 8.62 -10.44 -11.31
CA PHE A 88 8.46 -8.99 -11.40
C PHE A 88 9.75 -8.27 -11.02
N ILE A 89 10.07 -7.23 -11.79
CA ILE A 89 11.16 -6.30 -11.51
C ILE A 89 10.55 -4.93 -11.28
N PHE A 90 10.84 -4.33 -10.13
CA PHE A 90 10.29 -3.04 -9.69
C PHE A 90 11.38 -1.97 -9.59
N ASP A 91 11.00 -0.73 -9.86
CA ASP A 91 11.85 0.45 -9.70
C ASP A 91 11.92 0.85 -8.21
N GLU A 92 13.09 0.71 -7.59
CA GLU A 92 13.28 1.07 -6.18
C GLU A 92 13.16 2.58 -5.94
N SER A 93 13.46 3.41 -6.95
CA SER A 93 13.32 4.86 -6.82
C SER A 93 11.85 5.27 -6.66
N VAL A 94 10.92 4.49 -7.22
CA VAL A 94 9.49 4.70 -7.07
C VAL A 94 9.02 4.32 -5.67
N PHE A 95 9.51 3.19 -5.13
CA PHE A 95 9.28 2.86 -3.72
C PHE A 95 9.88 3.91 -2.77
N ALA A 96 11.08 4.43 -3.07
CA ALA A 96 11.68 5.49 -2.27
C ALA A 96 10.80 6.75 -2.20
N LYS A 97 10.18 7.16 -3.33
CA LYS A 97 9.21 8.25 -3.36
C LYS A 97 7.96 7.93 -2.54
N ALA A 98 7.40 6.73 -2.70
CA ALA A 98 6.24 6.28 -1.93
C ALA A 98 6.50 6.29 -0.42
N ARG A 99 7.67 5.79 0.01
CA ARG A 99 8.09 5.83 1.42
C ARG A 99 8.28 7.25 1.93
N ALA A 100 8.87 8.15 1.13
CA ALA A 100 9.02 9.55 1.50
C ALA A 100 7.65 10.23 1.71
N GLU A 101 6.67 9.92 0.86
CA GLU A 101 5.30 10.42 1.04
C GLU A 101 4.68 9.89 2.33
N LEU A 102 4.75 8.58 2.60
CA LEU A 102 4.22 7.98 3.83
C LEU A 102 4.86 8.57 5.09
N ARG A 103 6.18 8.83 5.08
CA ARG A 103 6.86 9.50 6.19
C ARG A 103 6.40 10.94 6.38
N GLY A 104 6.17 11.66 5.29
CA GLY A 104 5.62 13.01 5.34
C GLY A 104 4.25 13.08 6.04
N LEU A 105 3.46 12.01 6.01
CA LEU A 105 2.16 11.93 6.71
C LEU A 105 2.29 11.86 8.23
N ALA A 106 3.43 11.35 8.74
CA ALA A 106 3.69 11.34 10.18
C ALA A 106 4.06 12.73 10.74
N GLY A 107 4.32 13.69 9.84
CA GLY A 107 4.89 14.99 10.19
C GLY A 107 6.35 14.87 10.62
N ASP A 108 7.08 15.99 10.55
CA ASP A 108 8.39 16.08 11.18
C ASP A 108 8.22 16.43 12.67
N GLU A 109 9.13 15.98 13.54
CA GLU A 109 9.13 16.29 15.00
C GLU A 109 9.03 17.80 15.32
N ARG A 110 9.26 18.66 14.33
CA ARG A 110 9.22 20.13 14.43
C ARG A 110 7.88 20.75 14.05
N GLY A 111 6.83 19.96 13.79
CA GLY A 111 5.48 20.45 13.48
C GLY A 111 5.38 21.29 12.19
N SER A 112 6.40 21.21 11.33
CA SER A 112 6.46 21.95 10.04
C SER A 112 6.08 21.06 8.85
N GLY A 113 5.61 19.85 9.09
CA GLY A 113 5.14 18.92 8.07
C GLY A 113 3.76 19.32 7.49
N PRO A 114 3.33 18.66 6.41
CA PRO A 114 1.99 18.84 5.87
C PRO A 114 0.93 18.61 6.95
N ALA A 115 -0.20 19.32 6.85
CA ALA A 115 -1.27 19.21 7.82
C ALA A 115 -1.71 17.74 7.96
N PRO A 116 -1.98 17.25 9.19
CA PRO A 116 -2.24 15.83 9.45
C PRO A 116 -3.39 15.31 8.57
N CYS A 117 -3.28 14.11 8.00
CA CYS A 117 -4.33 13.60 7.13
C CYS A 117 -5.52 13.06 7.93
N ASP A 118 -6.74 13.23 7.41
CA ASP A 118 -7.93 12.64 8.02
C ASP A 118 -8.02 11.14 7.69
N TRP A 119 -7.57 10.77 6.47
CA TRP A 119 -7.49 9.40 5.99
C TRP A 119 -6.14 9.09 5.33
N VAL A 120 -5.60 7.90 5.61
CA VAL A 120 -4.43 7.32 4.94
C VAL A 120 -4.87 6.04 4.24
N LEU A 121 -4.70 5.99 2.92
CA LEU A 121 -5.03 4.82 2.11
C LEU A 121 -3.75 4.13 1.67
N VAL A 122 -3.66 2.81 1.87
CA VAL A 122 -2.50 2.02 1.44
C VAL A 122 -3.01 0.83 0.64
N ASP A 123 -2.69 0.80 -0.64
CA ASP A 123 -3.06 -0.31 -1.52
C ASP A 123 -2.02 -1.44 -1.49
N GLU A 124 -2.52 -2.67 -1.34
CA GLU A 124 -1.79 -3.94 -1.37
C GLU A 124 -0.50 -4.00 -0.52
N ILE A 125 -0.62 -4.29 0.79
CA ILE A 125 0.53 -4.83 1.55
C ILE A 125 0.71 -6.31 1.19
N GLY A 126 1.89 -6.65 0.67
CA GLY A 126 2.17 -7.98 0.11
C GLY A 126 3.33 -8.71 0.80
N PRO A 127 3.76 -9.84 0.22
CA PRO A 127 4.91 -10.59 0.71
C PRO A 127 6.22 -9.80 0.67
N LEU A 128 6.32 -8.77 -0.17
CA LEU A 128 7.52 -7.94 -0.26
C LEU A 128 7.74 -7.15 1.03
N GLU A 129 6.70 -6.50 1.52
CA GLU A 129 6.69 -5.77 2.79
C GLU A 129 6.83 -6.75 3.96
N LEU A 130 5.98 -7.77 4.01
CA LEU A 130 5.86 -8.64 5.18
C LEU A 130 7.05 -9.59 5.38
N ASN A 131 7.58 -10.17 4.30
CA ASN A 131 8.59 -11.23 4.41
C ASN A 131 10.02 -10.72 4.19
N ARG A 132 10.17 -9.60 3.47
CA ARG A 132 11.50 -9.08 3.09
C ARG A 132 11.80 -7.70 3.69
N GLY A 133 10.82 -7.03 4.30
CA GLY A 133 10.99 -5.66 4.81
C GLY A 133 11.37 -4.68 3.69
N GLN A 134 10.89 -4.93 2.48
CA GLN A 134 11.16 -4.13 1.28
C GLN A 134 9.87 -3.45 0.79
N GLY A 135 9.93 -2.75 -0.35
CA GLY A 135 8.77 -2.06 -0.92
C GLY A 135 8.40 -0.83 -0.10
N LEU A 136 7.21 -0.84 0.51
CA LEU A 136 6.74 0.27 1.37
C LEU A 136 7.36 0.25 2.79
N GLU A 137 7.99 -0.84 3.22
CA GLU A 137 8.75 -0.86 4.47
C GLU A 137 10.07 -0.05 4.38
N PRO A 138 10.51 0.59 5.48
CA PRO A 138 9.90 0.58 6.81
C PRO A 138 8.77 1.62 7.01
N ALA A 139 8.48 2.43 5.99
CA ALA A 139 7.65 3.63 6.14
C ALA A 139 6.20 3.33 6.52
N VAL A 140 5.59 2.28 5.97
CA VAL A 140 4.21 1.88 6.34
C VAL A 140 4.14 1.41 7.80
N GLY A 141 5.09 0.57 8.24
CA GLY A 141 5.15 0.13 9.63
C GLY A 141 5.44 1.27 10.60
N GLU A 142 6.30 2.23 10.24
CA GLU A 142 6.55 3.46 11.01
C GLU A 142 5.27 4.29 11.16
N LEU A 143 4.56 4.54 10.06
CA LEU A 143 3.35 5.34 10.05
C LEU A 143 2.22 4.72 10.89
N LEU A 144 1.99 3.41 10.75
CA LEU A 144 0.99 2.70 11.55
C LEU A 144 1.34 2.74 13.04
N ARG A 145 2.60 2.49 13.40
CA ARG A 145 3.03 2.56 14.81
C ARG A 145 2.91 3.98 15.37
N ALA A 146 3.17 5.02 14.59
CA ALA A 146 2.95 6.40 15.00
C ALA A 146 1.45 6.70 15.23
N GLY A 147 0.58 6.24 14.33
CA GLY A 147 -0.87 6.31 14.50
C GLY A 147 -1.35 5.59 15.77
N ALA A 148 -0.80 4.41 16.06
CA ALA A 148 -1.11 3.65 17.26
C ALA A 148 -0.80 4.38 18.57
N ARG A 149 0.28 5.15 18.57
CA ARG A 149 0.70 5.97 19.72
C ARG A 149 0.03 7.33 19.77
N GLY A 150 -0.86 7.64 18.82
CA GLY A 150 -1.54 8.93 18.72
C GLY A 150 -0.65 10.08 18.25
N GLU A 151 0.51 9.78 17.64
CA GLU A 151 1.56 10.75 17.31
C GLU A 151 1.29 11.53 16.02
N LEU A 152 0.27 11.15 15.24
CA LEU A 152 -0.08 11.81 13.97
C LEU A 152 -0.81 13.16 14.17
N GLY A 153 -1.07 13.54 15.42
CA GLY A 153 -1.76 14.78 15.77
C GLY A 153 -3.28 14.72 15.53
N PRO A 154 -4.01 15.78 15.92
CA PRO A 154 -5.45 15.88 15.71
C PRO A 154 -5.81 16.42 14.31
N PRO A 155 -6.88 15.91 13.68
CA PRO A 155 -7.62 14.72 14.08
C PRO A 155 -6.75 13.47 13.85
N GLN A 156 -6.96 12.45 14.70
CA GLN A 156 -6.27 11.17 14.53
C GLN A 156 -6.60 10.57 13.17
N SER A 157 -5.56 10.30 12.37
CA SER A 157 -5.72 9.73 11.04
C SER A 157 -6.38 8.36 11.09
N ARG A 158 -7.33 8.12 10.18
CA ARG A 158 -7.89 6.78 9.96
C ARG A 158 -7.16 6.09 8.83
N PHE A 159 -7.00 4.79 8.94
CA PHE A 159 -6.30 3.99 7.95
C PHE A 159 -7.30 3.15 7.15
N LEU A 160 -7.02 2.97 5.87
CA LEU A 160 -7.73 2.05 4.99
C LEU A 160 -6.67 1.29 4.20
N ILE A 161 -6.35 0.07 4.66
CA ILE A 161 -5.27 -0.74 4.11
C ILE A 161 -5.87 -1.93 3.40
N ILE A 162 -5.49 -2.11 2.14
CA ILE A 162 -5.90 -3.26 1.35
C ILE A 162 -4.86 -4.36 1.50
N VAL A 163 -5.30 -5.54 1.93
CA VAL A 163 -4.44 -6.71 2.04
C VAL A 163 -5.12 -7.92 1.41
N ARG A 164 -4.31 -8.85 0.91
CA ARG A 164 -4.83 -10.14 0.44
C ARG A 164 -5.40 -10.91 1.62
N PRO A 165 -6.52 -11.64 1.47
CA PRO A 165 -7.13 -12.36 2.59
C PRO A 165 -6.15 -13.34 3.25
N SER A 166 -5.31 -14.02 2.47
CA SER A 166 -4.28 -14.94 2.98
C SER A 166 -3.14 -14.28 3.78
N LEU A 167 -2.99 -12.96 3.70
CA LEU A 167 -1.96 -12.18 4.41
C LEU A 167 -2.53 -11.40 5.59
N ARG A 168 -3.86 -11.43 5.79
CA ARG A 168 -4.55 -10.65 6.83
C ARG A 168 -3.92 -10.85 8.21
N ASP A 169 -3.87 -12.10 8.66
CA ASP A 169 -3.44 -12.40 10.03
C ASP A 169 -1.97 -12.05 10.23
N THR A 170 -1.15 -12.23 9.19
CA THR A 170 0.24 -11.78 9.19
C THR A 170 0.34 -10.25 9.30
N VAL A 171 -0.45 -9.49 8.56
CA VAL A 171 -0.48 -8.01 8.63
C VAL A 171 -0.90 -7.55 10.03
N VAL A 172 -1.98 -8.15 10.56
CA VAL A 172 -2.49 -7.84 11.91
C VAL A 172 -1.40 -8.08 12.96
N GLN A 173 -0.74 -9.23 12.90
CA GLN A 173 0.34 -9.59 13.82
C GLN A 173 1.56 -8.67 13.65
N THR A 174 2.00 -8.42 12.42
CA THR A 174 3.20 -7.62 12.11
C THR A 174 3.06 -6.18 12.57
N TYR A 175 1.89 -5.57 12.39
CA TYR A 175 1.67 -4.15 12.72
C TYR A 175 0.94 -3.93 14.05
N GLY A 176 0.57 -5.00 14.77
CA GLY A 176 -0.15 -4.89 16.03
C GLY A 176 -1.55 -4.31 15.89
N LEU A 177 -2.24 -4.62 14.79
CA LEU A 177 -3.62 -4.19 14.56
C LEU A 177 -4.58 -5.02 15.42
N ASP A 178 -5.80 -4.53 15.63
CA ASP A 178 -6.80 -5.20 16.47
C ASP A 178 -7.52 -6.37 15.76
N GLY A 179 -7.37 -6.46 14.43
CA GLY A 179 -7.99 -7.48 13.59
C GLY A 179 -9.50 -7.30 13.36
N THR A 180 -10.11 -6.18 13.76
CA THR A 180 -11.57 -5.95 13.64
C THR A 180 -12.03 -5.59 12.22
N GLY A 181 -11.07 -5.37 11.31
CA GLY A 181 -11.34 -5.05 9.91
C GLY A 181 -12.33 -6.01 9.23
N CYS A 182 -13.23 -5.45 8.43
CA CYS A 182 -14.24 -6.22 7.70
C CYS A 182 -13.60 -7.00 6.55
N ALA A 183 -13.97 -8.28 6.39
CA ALA A 183 -13.86 -8.95 5.10
C ALA A 183 -15.09 -8.52 4.28
N ALA A 184 -14.90 -7.83 3.16
CA ALA A 184 -15.97 -7.70 2.18
C ALA A 184 -16.24 -9.11 1.63
N ALA A 185 -17.28 -9.77 2.13
CA ALA A 185 -17.66 -11.10 1.69
C ALA A 185 -18.28 -11.00 0.28
N ASP A 186 -17.49 -11.29 -0.74
CA ASP A 186 -18.04 -11.85 -1.97
C ASP A 186 -18.23 -13.36 -1.74
N ASP A 187 -19.36 -13.92 -2.18
CA ASP A 187 -19.79 -15.33 -2.00
C ASP A 187 -18.76 -16.38 -2.48
N ASP A 188 -17.69 -15.95 -3.15
CA ASP A 188 -16.63 -16.79 -3.72
C ASP A 188 -15.35 -16.87 -2.83
N GLY A 189 -15.39 -16.36 -1.59
CA GLY A 189 -14.30 -16.55 -0.62
C GLY A 189 -13.11 -15.59 -0.78
N GLU A 190 -13.28 -14.49 -1.51
CA GLU A 190 -12.21 -13.51 -1.77
C GLU A 190 -12.40 -12.20 -0.99
N GLY A 191 -12.35 -12.30 0.33
CA GLY A 191 -12.44 -11.14 1.21
C GLY A 191 -11.34 -10.10 0.97
N CYS A 192 -11.70 -8.88 0.59
CA CYS A 192 -10.82 -7.72 0.76
C CYS A 192 -10.91 -7.26 2.21
N LEU A 193 -9.77 -7.18 2.91
CA LEU A 193 -9.77 -6.55 4.23
C LEU A 193 -9.70 -5.03 4.07
N VAL A 194 -10.55 -4.34 4.82
CA VAL A 194 -10.36 -2.96 5.21
C VAL A 194 -9.81 -2.99 6.64
N ALA A 195 -8.52 -2.69 6.84
CA ALA A 195 -8.01 -2.52 8.20
C ALA A 195 -8.59 -1.22 8.79
N ASP A 196 -9.38 -1.35 9.86
CA ASP A 196 -10.01 -0.25 10.60
C ASP A 196 -9.09 0.27 11.71
N THR A 197 -9.48 1.39 12.31
CA THR A 197 -8.79 2.26 13.27
C THR A 197 -7.79 1.57 14.20
N ILE A 198 -6.61 2.20 14.33
CA ILE A 198 -5.76 1.92 15.48
C ILE A 198 -6.37 2.65 16.68
N ASP A 199 -7.05 1.91 17.57
CA ASP A 199 -7.55 2.47 18.82
C ASP A 199 -6.36 2.85 19.71
N GLY A 200 -6.00 4.13 19.73
CA GLY A 200 -4.94 4.69 20.58
C GLY A 200 -5.27 4.74 22.07
N ASN A 201 -6.12 3.81 22.55
CA ASN A 201 -6.73 3.85 23.87
C ASN A 201 -6.61 2.49 24.62
N ARG A 202 -5.47 1.80 24.46
CA ARG A 202 -5.04 0.73 25.38
C ARG A 202 -3.91 1.20 26.28
#